data_AF-A0A3R6DSU0-F1
#
_entry.id   AF-A0A3R6DSU0-F1
#
_cell.length_a   1.000
_cell.length_b   1.000
_cell.length_c   1.000
_cell.angle_alpha   90.00
_cell.angle_beta   90.00
_cell.angle_gamma   90.00
#
_symmetry.space_group_name_H-M   'P 1'
#
loop_
_entity.id
_entity.type
_entity.pdbx_description
1 polymer ?
#
loop_
_entity_poly.entity_id
_entity_poly.type
_entity_poly.pdbx_seq_one_letter_code
_entity_poly.pdbx_strand_id
1 'polypeptide(L)'
;MEDLWPDFEFESSMTPKEILLTQADFLSKKTSGVLIGEVHTCEPNDYLLYHALKCPSVSNPDLNKPIGHVLYIRAPFFNDYRFEILSITHYLLNMYPLQLNNVLNNCYYTIDSEEYLMKKLSEIFASKDVLSILNSLLIQSK
;
A
#
# COMPACT_ATOMS: atom_id res chain seq x y z
N MET A 1 4.96 -19.23 -39.93
CA MET A 1 4.80 -17.89 -39.32
C MET A 1 5.91 -17.79 -38.30
N GLU A 2 6.73 -16.76 -38.37
CA GLU A 2 7.86 -16.57 -37.45
C GLU A 2 7.39 -15.79 -36.23
N ASP A 3 7.94 -16.12 -35.06
CA ASP A 3 7.74 -15.36 -33.83
C ASP A 3 8.66 -14.13 -33.85
N LEU A 4 8.09 -12.95 -33.61
CA LEU A 4 8.77 -11.65 -33.73
C LEU A 4 9.00 -10.98 -32.38
N TRP A 5 8.62 -11.62 -31.27
CA TRP A 5 8.85 -11.07 -29.94
C TRP A 5 10.28 -11.33 -29.47
N PRO A 6 10.92 -10.35 -28.78
CA PRO A 6 12.23 -10.57 -28.20
C PRO A 6 12.14 -11.48 -26.97
N ASP A 7 13.28 -12.04 -26.57
CA ASP A 7 13.43 -12.60 -25.24
C ASP A 7 13.31 -11.48 -24.19
N PHE A 8 12.57 -11.75 -23.11
CA PHE A 8 12.35 -10.81 -22.03
C PHE A 8 13.25 -11.15 -20.83
N GLU A 9 13.99 -10.16 -20.33
CA GLU A 9 14.67 -10.22 -19.05
C GLU A 9 13.89 -9.40 -18.03
N PHE A 10 13.53 -10.00 -16.89
CA PHE A 10 12.80 -9.33 -15.82
C PHE A 10 13.72 -9.15 -14.61
N GLU A 11 13.89 -7.91 -14.16
CA GLU A 11 14.56 -7.64 -12.89
C GLU A 11 13.68 -8.12 -11.72
N SER A 12 14.30 -8.85 -10.78
CA SER A 12 13.61 -9.32 -9.57
C SER A 12 13.55 -8.19 -8.55
N SER A 13 12.48 -7.39 -8.60
CA SER A 13 12.11 -6.44 -7.53
C SER A 13 10.69 -6.68 -7.06
N MET A 14 10.42 -6.51 -5.77
CA MET A 14 9.05 -6.60 -5.27
C MET A 14 8.28 -5.33 -5.65
N THR A 15 7.08 -5.50 -6.18
CA THR A 15 6.18 -4.37 -6.43
C THR A 15 5.70 -3.77 -5.11
N PRO A 16 5.32 -2.47 -5.07
CA PRO A 16 4.76 -1.86 -3.87
C PRO A 16 3.53 -2.61 -3.33
N LYS A 17 2.70 -3.18 -4.22
CA LYS A 17 1.57 -4.02 -3.84
C LYS A 17 2.01 -5.31 -3.13
N GLU A 18 3.00 -6.01 -3.66
CA GLU A 18 3.51 -7.26 -3.06
C GLU A 18 4.13 -7.00 -1.69
N ILE A 19 4.80 -5.87 -1.51
CA ILE A 19 5.31 -5.41 -0.22
C ILE A 19 4.14 -5.26 0.76
N LEU A 20 3.09 -4.50 0.40
CA LEU A 20 1.92 -4.34 1.27
C LEU A 20 1.23 -5.67 1.59
N LEU A 21 1.08 -6.57 0.60
CA LEU A 21 0.49 -7.89 0.81
C LEU A 21 1.30 -8.74 1.78
N THR A 22 2.63 -8.68 1.68
CA THR A 22 3.53 -9.39 2.59
C THR A 22 3.43 -8.84 4.01
N GLN A 23 3.37 -7.52 4.19
CA GLN A 23 3.18 -6.91 5.51
C GLN A 23 1.79 -7.23 6.11
N ALA A 24 0.75 -7.26 5.27
CA ALA A 24 -0.60 -7.66 5.65
C ALA A 24 -0.66 -9.12 6.16
N ASP A 25 0.04 -10.03 5.48
CA ASP A 25 0.17 -11.43 5.91
C ASP A 25 0.94 -11.54 7.24
N PHE A 26 2.02 -10.77 7.43
CA PHE A 26 2.74 -10.74 8.70
C PHE A 26 1.87 -10.27 9.88
N LEU A 27 1.02 -9.26 9.69
CA LEU A 27 0.06 -8.84 10.71
C LEU A 27 -0.89 -9.99 11.07
N SER A 28 -1.44 -10.66 10.05
CA SER A 28 -2.38 -11.76 10.23
C SER A 28 -1.74 -12.92 11.01
N LYS A 29 -0.50 -13.28 10.67
CA LYS A 29 0.28 -14.29 11.39
C LYS A 29 0.62 -13.89 12.82
N LYS A 30 1.08 -12.64 13.04
CA LYS A 30 1.44 -12.14 14.37
C LYS A 30 0.26 -12.07 15.35
N THR A 31 -0.95 -11.95 14.82
CA THR A 31 -2.19 -11.91 15.62
C THR A 31 -2.95 -13.24 15.60
N SER A 32 -2.34 -14.31 15.08
CA SER A 32 -2.96 -15.64 14.95
C SER A 32 -4.33 -15.60 14.24
N GLY A 33 -4.49 -14.69 13.28
CA GLY A 33 -5.72 -14.50 12.50
C GLY A 33 -6.86 -13.76 13.23
N VAL A 34 -6.63 -13.27 14.45
CA VAL A 34 -7.63 -12.43 15.16
C VAL A 34 -7.84 -11.12 14.41
N LEU A 35 -6.75 -10.52 13.91
CA LEU A 35 -6.79 -9.42 12.96
C LEU A 35 -6.23 -9.91 11.62
N ILE A 36 -6.77 -9.41 10.52
CA ILE A 36 -6.36 -9.77 9.17
C ILE A 36 -5.89 -8.50 8.47
N GLY A 37 -4.68 -8.50 7.91
CA GLY A 37 -4.25 -7.45 7.01
C GLY A 37 -4.89 -7.66 5.63
N GLU A 38 -5.44 -6.59 5.04
CA GLU A 38 -6.04 -6.64 3.71
C GLU A 38 -5.50 -5.51 2.82
N VAL A 39 -5.20 -5.82 1.56
CA VAL A 39 -4.78 -4.83 0.57
C VAL A 39 -5.81 -4.76 -0.54
N HIS A 40 -6.43 -3.60 -0.71
CA HIS A 40 -7.35 -3.34 -1.81
C HIS A 40 -6.67 -2.49 -2.88
N THR A 41 -6.79 -2.90 -4.14
CA THR A 41 -6.37 -2.07 -5.28
C THR A 41 -7.57 -1.26 -5.74
N CYS A 42 -7.41 0.05 -5.88
CA CYS A 42 -8.46 0.95 -6.34
C CYS A 42 -7.97 1.78 -7.53
N GLU A 43 -8.93 2.15 -8.39
CA GLU A 43 -8.70 3.31 -9.24
C GLU A 43 -8.65 4.53 -8.32
N PRO A 44 -7.60 5.36 -8.39
CA PRO A 44 -7.49 6.52 -7.53
C PRO A 44 -8.69 7.43 -7.75
N ASN A 45 -9.41 7.73 -6.68
CA ASN A 45 -10.47 8.74 -6.68
C ASN A 45 -9.86 10.15 -6.85
N ASP A 46 -10.68 11.17 -7.08
CA ASP A 46 -10.23 12.55 -7.36
C ASP A 46 -9.20 13.07 -6.33
N TYR A 47 -9.33 12.66 -5.05
CA TYR A 47 -8.38 13.00 -3.99
C TYR A 47 -7.02 12.30 -4.17
N LEU A 48 -7.00 11.00 -4.44
CA LEU A 48 -5.77 10.26 -4.72
C LEU A 48 -5.13 10.74 -6.04
N LEU A 49 -5.95 11.15 -7.03
CA LEU A 49 -5.49 11.73 -8.29
C LEU A 49 -4.75 13.05 -8.06
N TYR A 50 -5.28 13.95 -7.22
CA TYR A 50 -4.63 15.24 -6.92
C TYR A 50 -3.20 15.07 -6.38
N HIS A 51 -2.95 14.02 -5.60
CA HIS A 51 -1.61 13.72 -5.09
C HIS A 51 -0.75 12.94 -6.09
N ALA A 52 -1.32 12.03 -6.87
CA ALA A 52 -0.60 11.34 -7.96
C ALA A 52 -0.06 12.32 -9.02
N LEU A 53 -0.81 13.38 -9.32
CA LEU A 53 -0.41 14.45 -10.25
C LEU A 53 0.81 15.26 -9.77
N LYS A 54 1.26 15.10 -8.52
CA LYS A 54 2.50 15.69 -8.00
C LYS A 54 3.73 14.82 -8.22
N CYS A 55 3.59 13.58 -8.69
CA CYS A 55 4.73 12.77 -9.09
C CYS A 55 5.34 13.33 -10.39
N PRO A 56 6.61 13.78 -10.37
CA PRO A 56 7.23 14.42 -11.52
C PRO A 56 7.72 13.36 -12.50
N SER A 57 6.84 12.80 -13.33
CA SER A 57 7.20 12.13 -14.60
C SER A 57 6.03 11.34 -15.20
N VAL A 58 5.24 11.99 -16.06
CA VAL A 58 4.71 11.27 -17.21
C VAL A 58 4.69 12.19 -18.43
N SER A 59 5.44 11.81 -19.46
CA SER A 59 5.49 12.47 -20.78
C SER A 59 4.22 12.22 -21.62
N ASN A 60 3.28 11.42 -21.12
CA ASN A 60 1.95 11.25 -21.71
C ASN A 60 0.93 10.82 -20.63
N PRO A 61 0.02 11.71 -20.18
CA PRO A 61 -0.97 11.39 -19.13
C PRO A 61 -1.95 10.27 -19.51
N ASP A 62 -2.12 9.96 -20.80
CA ASP A 62 -3.06 8.93 -21.26
C ASP A 62 -2.49 7.49 -21.18
N LEU A 63 -1.16 7.32 -21.08
CA LEU A 63 -0.51 6.00 -21.11
C LEU A 63 -0.12 5.45 -19.74
N ASN A 64 -0.08 6.29 -18.71
CA ASN A 64 0.37 5.89 -17.38
C ASN A 64 -0.74 6.17 -16.36
N LYS A 65 -1.74 5.27 -16.32
CA LYS A 65 -2.85 5.39 -15.38
C LYS A 65 -2.31 5.24 -13.94
N PRO A 66 -2.68 6.14 -13.01
CA PRO A 66 -2.34 5.97 -11.61
C PRO A 66 -3.13 4.80 -11.01
N ILE A 67 -2.50 4.08 -10.09
CA ILE A 67 -3.03 2.91 -9.38
C ILE A 67 -2.87 3.15 -7.89
N GLY A 68 -3.96 2.97 -7.16
CA GLY A 68 -3.98 3.06 -5.70
C GLY A 68 -3.97 1.67 -5.04
N HIS A 69 -3.26 1.56 -3.92
CA HIS A 69 -3.36 0.42 -3.01
C HIS A 69 -3.60 0.90 -1.59
N VAL A 70 -4.59 0.32 -0.92
CA VAL A 70 -4.99 0.69 0.43
C VAL A 70 -4.78 -0.49 1.37
N LEU A 71 -4.11 -0.26 2.49
CA LEU A 71 -3.86 -1.26 3.52
C LEU A 71 -4.85 -1.08 4.67
N TYR A 72 -5.65 -2.11 4.91
CA TYR A 72 -6.62 -2.20 5.99
C TYR A 72 -6.21 -3.22 7.06
N ILE A 73 -6.65 -2.98 8.29
CA ILE A 73 -6.80 -3.98 9.35
C ILE A 73 -8.26 -4.38 9.37
N ARG A 74 -8.56 -5.66 9.13
CA ARG A 74 -9.89 -6.26 9.30
C ARG A 74 -9.94 -7.03 10.61
N ALA A 75 -10.98 -6.80 11.40
CA ALA A 75 -11.28 -7.51 12.63
C ALA A 75 -12.54 -8.38 12.41
N PRO A 76 -12.40 -9.62 11.90
CA PRO A 76 -13.54 -10.48 11.57
C PRO A 76 -14.44 -10.77 12.78
N PHE A 77 -13.86 -10.88 13.98
CA PHE A 77 -14.59 -11.16 15.22
C PHE A 77 -15.20 -9.92 15.87
N PHE A 78 -15.04 -8.75 15.27
CA PHE A 78 -15.66 -7.49 15.68
C PHE A 78 -16.53 -6.95 14.54
N ASN A 79 -17.62 -7.66 14.23
CA ASN A 79 -18.60 -7.29 13.18
C ASN A 79 -17.97 -6.98 11.82
N ASP A 80 -16.93 -7.72 11.44
CA ASP A 80 -16.14 -7.49 10.23
C ASP A 80 -15.60 -6.06 10.07
N TYR A 81 -15.34 -5.37 11.19
CA TYR A 81 -14.86 -4.00 11.18
C TYR A 81 -13.54 -3.86 10.41
N ARG A 82 -13.40 -2.78 9.64
CA ARG A 82 -12.19 -2.48 8.87
C ARG A 82 -11.68 -1.08 9.21
N PHE A 83 -10.36 -0.98 9.35
CA PHE A 83 -9.67 0.28 9.61
C PHE A 83 -8.57 0.51 8.58
N GLU A 84 -8.57 1.67 7.93
CA GLU A 84 -7.54 2.06 6.98
C GLU A 84 -6.30 2.58 7.70
N ILE A 85 -5.13 1.95 7.46
CA ILE A 85 -3.86 2.46 8.01
C ILE A 85 -3.28 3.51 7.06
N LEU A 86 -3.12 3.13 5.80
CA LEU A 86 -2.39 3.91 4.81
C LEU A 86 -2.84 3.54 3.40
N SER A 87 -2.51 4.41 2.47
CA SER A 87 -2.62 4.14 1.05
C SER A 87 -1.34 4.55 0.32
N ILE A 88 -1.04 3.85 -0.77
CA ILE A 88 0.00 4.22 -1.72
C ILE A 88 -0.62 4.46 -3.09
N THR A 89 -0.06 5.40 -3.85
CA THR A 89 -0.43 5.63 -5.24
C THR A 89 0.83 5.75 -6.08
N HIS A 90 0.88 4.97 -7.15
CA HIS A 90 1.96 4.99 -8.13
C HIS A 90 1.38 4.89 -9.54
N TYR A 91 2.24 4.93 -10.54
CA TYR A 91 1.81 4.72 -11.91
C TYR A 91 2.03 3.27 -12.36
N LEU A 92 1.25 2.81 -13.34
CA LEU A 92 1.35 1.43 -13.84
C LEU A 92 2.75 1.08 -14.36
N LEU A 93 3.38 1.97 -15.13
CA LEU A 93 4.68 1.74 -15.75
C LEU A 93 5.86 2.14 -14.84
N ASN A 94 5.63 3.07 -13.91
CA ASN A 94 6.64 3.58 -13.00
C ASN A 94 6.13 3.50 -11.56
N MET A 95 6.62 2.51 -10.81
CA MET A 95 6.21 2.26 -9.43
C MET A 95 6.86 3.23 -8.43
N TYR A 96 7.97 3.87 -8.80
CA TYR A 96 8.63 4.90 -8.03
C TYR A 96 8.93 6.13 -8.93
N PRO A 97 8.88 7.36 -8.39
CA PRO A 97 8.45 7.67 -7.03
C PRO A 97 6.94 7.45 -6.84
N LEU A 98 6.55 6.95 -5.66
CA LEU A 98 5.15 6.78 -5.26
C LEU A 98 4.75 7.78 -4.18
N GLN A 99 3.45 8.00 -4.04
CA GLN A 99 2.88 8.77 -2.95
C GLN A 99 2.37 7.81 -1.87
N LEU A 100 2.81 7.99 -0.64
CA LEU A 100 2.29 7.30 0.54
C LEU A 100 1.48 8.29 1.37
N ASN A 101 0.24 7.94 1.67
CA ASN A 101 -0.64 8.68 2.59
C ASN A 101 -0.81 7.89 3.89
N ASN A 102 -0.45 8.50 5.00
CA ASN A 102 -0.75 7.98 6.34
C ASN A 102 -2.08 8.59 6.82
N VAL A 103 -3.13 7.76 6.89
CA VAL A 103 -4.48 8.22 7.21
C VAL A 103 -4.61 8.68 8.66
N LEU A 104 -3.79 8.15 9.57
CA LEU A 104 -3.89 8.46 11.00
C LEU A 104 -3.52 9.91 11.31
N ASN A 105 -2.59 10.49 10.56
CA ASN A 105 -2.10 11.85 10.77
C ASN A 105 -2.24 12.75 9.52
N ASN A 106 -2.90 12.26 8.48
CA ASN A 106 -3.10 12.94 7.19
C ASN A 106 -1.79 13.47 6.58
N CYS A 107 -0.68 12.74 6.76
CA CYS A 107 0.63 13.08 6.20
C CYS A 107 0.89 12.34 4.89
N TYR A 108 1.46 13.07 3.93
CA TYR A 108 1.81 12.56 2.62
C TYR A 108 3.34 12.52 2.46
N TYR A 109 3.85 11.46 1.86
CA TYR A 109 5.27 11.25 1.61
C TYR A 109 5.48 10.86 0.16
N THR A 110 6.42 11.52 -0.51
CA THR A 110 7.00 11.01 -1.76
C THR A 110 8.05 9.97 -1.39
N ILE A 111 7.92 8.78 -1.96
CA ILE A 111 8.80 7.64 -1.71
C ILE A 111 9.51 7.29 -3.01
N ASP A 112 10.83 7.46 -3.05
CA ASP A 112 11.62 7.34 -4.28
C ASP A 112 12.19 5.94 -4.52
N SER A 113 12.09 5.02 -3.55
CA SER A 113 12.64 3.66 -3.66
C SER A 113 11.95 2.63 -2.75
N GLU A 114 12.16 1.34 -3.05
CA GLU A 114 11.73 0.21 -2.22
C GLU A 114 12.31 0.26 -0.81
N GLU A 115 13.62 0.52 -0.67
CA GLU A 115 14.26 0.62 0.64
C GLU A 115 13.61 1.72 1.49
N TYR A 116 13.30 2.86 0.87
CA TYR A 116 12.66 3.96 1.58
C TYR A 116 11.20 3.66 1.94
N LEU A 117 10.47 2.94 1.07
CA LEU A 117 9.13 2.44 1.37
C LEU A 117 9.17 1.54 2.61
N MET A 118 10.06 0.54 2.63
CA MET A 118 10.20 -0.40 3.73
C MET A 118 10.51 0.31 5.05
N LYS A 119 11.41 1.30 5.02
CA LYS A 119 11.71 2.14 6.18
C LYS A 119 10.47 2.88 6.67
N LYS A 120 9.71 3.53 5.79
CA LYS A 120 8.51 4.29 6.16
C LYS A 120 7.37 3.43 6.66
N LEU A 121 7.14 2.26 6.08
CA LEU A 121 6.17 1.29 6.59
C LEU A 121 6.51 0.86 8.02
N SER A 122 7.78 0.57 8.29
CA SER A 122 8.26 0.21 9.64
C SER A 122 7.99 1.32 10.66
N GLU A 123 8.29 2.58 10.32
CA GLU A 123 8.01 3.74 11.17
C GLU A 123 6.50 3.89 11.46
N ILE A 124 5.64 3.73 10.45
CA ILE A 124 4.18 3.85 10.60
C ILE A 124 3.63 2.71 11.46
N PHE A 125 4.01 1.46 11.19
CA PHE A 125 3.49 0.29 11.91
C PHE A 125 3.93 0.25 13.39
N ALA A 126 5.09 0.82 13.71
CA ALA A 126 5.58 0.96 15.08
C ALA A 126 5.07 2.23 15.79
N SER A 127 4.24 3.05 15.14
CA SER A 127 3.71 4.27 15.74
C SER A 127 2.75 3.97 16.90
N LYS A 128 2.68 4.89 17.87
CA LYS A 128 1.77 4.78 19.02
C LYS A 128 0.32 4.64 18.59
N ASP A 129 -0.08 5.35 17.54
CA ASP A 129 -1.46 5.37 17.05
C ASP A 129 -1.85 4.00 16.47
N VAL A 130 -1.02 3.42 15.60
CA VAL A 130 -1.27 2.08 15.04
C VAL A 130 -1.29 1.02 16.13
N LEU A 131 -0.34 1.04 17.06
CA LEU A 131 -0.32 0.09 18.19
C LEU A 131 -1.55 0.24 19.09
N SER A 132 -2.03 1.46 19.31
CA SER A 132 -3.27 1.69 20.06
C SER A 132 -4.47 1.07 19.35
N ILE A 133 -4.61 1.26 18.04
CA ILE A 133 -5.69 0.67 17.24
C ILE A 133 -5.64 -0.86 17.28
N LEU A 134 -4.46 -1.44 17.07
CA LEU A 134 -4.29 -2.90 17.13
C LEU A 134 -4.71 -3.46 18.49
N ASN A 135 -4.27 -2.84 19.59
CA ASN A 135 -4.66 -3.26 20.94
C ASN A 135 -6.17 -3.13 21.17
N SER A 136 -6.78 -2.01 20.76
CA SER A 136 -8.22 -1.81 20.87
C SER A 136 -9.01 -2.85 20.07
N LEU A 137 -8.59 -3.17 18.84
CA LEU A 137 -9.27 -4.18 18.03
C LEU A 137 -9.07 -5.59 18.58
N LEU A 138 -7.88 -5.92 19.09
CA LEU A 138 -7.61 -7.22 19.73
C LEU A 138 -8.44 -7.43 21.00
N ILE A 139 -8.67 -6.39 21.80
CA ILE A 139 -9.52 -6.46 23.00
C ILE A 139 -10.99 -6.67 22.61
N GLN A 140 -11.46 -5.96 21.59
CA GLN A 140 -12.86 -6.03 21.12
C GLN A 140 -13.18 -7.29 20.32
N SER A 141 -12.15 -8.00 19.83
CA SER A 141 -12.29 -9.24 19.05
C SER A 141 -12.26 -10.51 19.92
N LYS A 142 -12.31 -10.36 21.24
CA LYS A 142 -12.40 -11.44 22.24
C LYS A 142 -13.83 -11.54 22.75
#